data_AF-A0A9P5MBR5-F1
#
_entry.id   AF-A0A9P5MBR5-F1
#
_cell.length_a   1.000
_cell.length_b   1.000
_cell.length_c   1.000
_cell.angle_alpha   90.00
_cell.angle_beta   90.00
_cell.angle_gamma   90.00
#
_symmetry.space_group_name_H-M   'P 1'
#
loop_
_entity.id
_entity.type
_entity.pdbx_description
1 polymer ?
#
loop_
_entity_poly.entity_id
_entity_poly.type
_entity_poly.pdbx_seq_one_letter_code
_entity_poly.pdbx_strand_id
1 'polypeptide(L)'
;MNVSATVLASHDEIRILYQAWKMSQGSGTAHDVLTNHFRWRTAMYIGWKPLFIYPKLEQVLGAEAAQKDRELFLPAKDLLKELDKYVDEYSAATNELSEYPTVNNAAADPAVENLWAALQPALKQSEEVLPSFEAKLTKDQSNQLFEIYDGMRTMWAMNIAMPGSQRTHLFKNAGALLDTPVDELSAMFKSRFPEE
;
A
#
# COMPACT_ATOMS: atom_id res chain seq x y z
N MET A 1 5.43 -16.52 -12.33
CA MET A 1 4.23 -15.77 -11.88
C MET A 1 4.24 -14.45 -12.64
N ASN A 2 3.08 -13.88 -12.98
CA ASN A 2 3.04 -12.65 -13.78
C ASN A 2 2.67 -11.44 -12.92
N VAL A 3 2.95 -10.22 -13.41
CA VAL A 3 2.73 -9.00 -12.62
C VAL A 3 1.26 -8.85 -12.22
N SER A 4 0.33 -9.17 -13.11
CA SER A 4 -1.10 -9.03 -12.82
C SER A 4 -1.56 -9.94 -11.69
N ALA A 5 -1.08 -11.18 -11.62
CA ALA A 5 -1.38 -12.09 -10.51
C ALA A 5 -0.87 -11.55 -9.16
N THR A 6 0.29 -10.90 -9.13
CA THR A 6 0.84 -10.31 -7.90
C THR A 6 0.08 -9.06 -7.46
N VAL A 7 -0.39 -8.25 -8.42
CA VAL A 7 -1.28 -7.12 -8.12
C VAL A 7 -2.60 -7.64 -7.52
N LEU A 8 -3.20 -8.67 -8.12
CA LEU A 8 -4.42 -9.32 -7.58
C LEU A 8 -4.20 -9.91 -6.18
N ALA A 9 -3.08 -10.60 -5.95
CA ALA A 9 -2.73 -11.11 -4.63
C ALA A 9 -2.65 -9.97 -3.59
N SER A 10 -2.15 -8.80 -3.98
CA SER A 10 -2.15 -7.63 -3.10
C SER A 10 -3.56 -7.12 -2.79
N HIS A 11 -4.49 -7.19 -3.75
CA HIS A 11 -5.89 -6.86 -3.48
C HIS A 11 -6.46 -7.80 -2.42
N ASP A 12 -6.29 -9.11 -2.62
CA ASP A 12 -6.81 -10.14 -1.71
C ASP A 12 -6.25 -10.01 -0.30
N GLU A 13 -4.95 -9.73 -0.17
CA GLU A 13 -4.33 -9.42 1.12
C GLU A 13 -4.98 -8.22 1.81
N ILE A 14 -5.24 -7.12 1.08
CA ILE A 14 -5.95 -5.95 1.63
C ILE A 14 -7.37 -6.33 2.07
N ARG A 15 -8.10 -7.14 1.29
CA ARG A 15 -9.43 -7.63 1.67
C ARG A 15 -9.39 -8.45 2.96
N ILE A 16 -8.44 -9.38 3.04
CA ILE A 16 -8.26 -10.27 4.20
C ILE A 16 -7.94 -9.44 5.44
N LEU A 17 -7.03 -8.46 5.33
CA LEU A 17 -6.68 -7.57 6.43
C LEU A 17 -7.88 -6.76 6.92
N TYR A 18 -8.69 -6.21 6.01
CA TYR A 18 -9.90 -5.49 6.39
C TYR A 18 -10.93 -6.40 7.08
N GLN A 19 -11.16 -7.62 6.58
CA GLN A 19 -12.06 -8.57 7.23
C GLN A 19 -11.55 -8.98 8.62
N ALA A 20 -10.26 -9.25 8.75
CA ALA A 20 -9.64 -9.57 10.03
C ALA A 20 -9.74 -8.39 11.02
N TRP A 21 -9.50 -7.17 10.54
CA TRP A 21 -9.68 -5.92 11.31
C TRP A 21 -11.13 -5.76 11.81
N LYS A 22 -12.11 -5.99 10.93
CA LYS A 22 -13.53 -5.92 11.28
C LYS A 22 -13.91 -6.95 12.35
N MET A 23 -13.33 -8.15 12.27
CA MET A 23 -13.54 -9.22 13.24
C MET A 23 -12.80 -9.01 14.57
N SER A 24 -11.81 -8.11 14.62
CA SER A 24 -11.04 -7.84 15.83
C SER A 24 -11.59 -6.67 16.66
N GLN A 25 -12.72 -6.06 16.27
CA GLN A 25 -13.35 -4.99 17.04
C GLN A 25 -13.56 -5.41 18.51
N GLY A 26 -13.17 -4.52 19.43
CA GLY A 26 -13.17 -4.81 20.87
C GLY A 26 -11.99 -5.65 21.38
N SER A 27 -11.06 -6.07 20.50
CA SER A 27 -9.91 -6.93 20.85
C SER A 27 -8.61 -6.15 21.09
N GLY A 28 -8.68 -4.97 21.73
CA GLY A 28 -7.54 -4.16 22.17
C GLY A 28 -6.34 -4.17 21.22
N THR A 29 -5.19 -4.66 21.69
CA THR A 29 -3.94 -4.75 20.92
C THR A 29 -4.07 -5.46 19.57
N ALA A 30 -4.88 -6.52 19.46
CA ALA A 30 -5.05 -7.21 18.18
C ALA A 30 -5.74 -6.31 17.15
N HIS A 31 -6.65 -5.44 17.61
CA HIS A 31 -7.30 -4.45 16.76
C HIS A 31 -6.32 -3.37 16.30
N ASP A 32 -5.46 -2.88 17.19
CA ASP A 32 -4.42 -1.89 16.86
C ASP A 32 -3.42 -2.44 15.84
N VAL A 33 -2.98 -3.70 16.01
CA VAL A 33 -2.06 -4.38 15.08
C VAL A 33 -2.70 -4.50 13.70
N LEU A 34 -3.96 -4.94 13.63
CA LEU A 34 -4.67 -5.09 12.37
C LEU A 34 -4.96 -3.75 11.68
N THR A 35 -5.25 -2.71 12.46
CA THR A 35 -5.38 -1.33 11.94
C THR A 35 -4.08 -0.88 11.29
N ASN A 36 -2.95 -1.08 11.98
CA ASN A 36 -1.63 -0.75 11.47
C ASN A 36 -1.27 -1.55 10.20
N HIS A 37 -1.52 -2.86 10.19
CA HIS A 37 -1.27 -3.70 9.02
C HIS A 37 -2.12 -3.28 7.81
N PHE A 38 -3.41 -3.05 8.01
CA PHE A 38 -4.30 -2.60 6.94
C PHE A 38 -3.85 -1.25 6.37
N ARG A 39 -3.59 -0.27 7.25
CA ARG A 39 -3.10 1.07 6.89
C ARG A 39 -1.87 0.99 6.01
N TRP A 40 -0.83 0.32 6.50
CA TRP A 40 0.42 0.27 5.77
C TRP A 40 0.33 -0.53 4.49
N ARG A 41 -0.33 -1.71 4.49
CA ARG A 41 -0.45 -2.53 3.28
C ARG A 41 -1.12 -1.74 2.16
N THR A 42 -2.16 -0.98 2.51
CA THR A 42 -2.87 -0.10 1.59
C THR A 42 -1.96 1.02 1.08
N ALA A 43 -1.22 1.70 1.96
CA ALA A 43 -0.32 2.77 1.56
C ALA A 43 0.78 2.30 0.60
N MET A 44 1.37 1.14 0.85
CA MET A 44 2.37 0.56 -0.06
C MET A 44 1.76 0.26 -1.43
N TYR A 45 0.59 -0.40 -1.45
CA TYR A 45 -0.11 -0.73 -2.69
C TYR A 45 -0.42 0.52 -3.52
N ILE A 46 -0.96 1.57 -2.90
CA ILE A 46 -1.25 2.84 -3.58
C ILE A 46 0.04 3.55 -4.02
N GLY A 47 1.05 3.60 -3.17
CA GLY A 47 2.31 4.31 -3.44
C GLY A 47 3.18 3.65 -4.51
N TRP A 48 3.12 2.33 -4.65
CA TRP A 48 3.95 1.59 -5.61
C TRP A 48 3.42 1.58 -7.03
N LYS A 49 2.11 1.66 -7.21
CA LYS A 49 1.51 1.66 -8.56
C LYS A 49 2.05 2.79 -9.45
N PRO A 50 2.16 4.05 -8.99
CA PRO A 50 2.80 5.13 -9.73
C PRO A 50 4.25 4.87 -10.15
N LEU A 51 5.00 4.09 -9.37
CA LEU A 51 6.43 3.87 -9.60
C LEU A 51 6.69 2.74 -10.60
N PHE A 52 5.93 1.65 -10.48
CA PHE A 52 6.25 0.42 -11.17
C PHE A 52 5.19 0.01 -12.20
N ILE A 53 3.91 0.27 -11.91
CA ILE A 53 2.81 -0.21 -12.73
C ILE A 53 2.37 0.83 -13.75
N TYR A 54 2.13 2.07 -13.32
CA TYR A 54 1.59 3.12 -14.19
C TYR A 54 2.50 3.46 -15.38
N PRO A 55 3.84 3.59 -15.25
CA PRO A 55 4.67 3.89 -16.42
C PRO A 55 4.51 2.85 -17.53
N LYS A 56 4.41 1.57 -17.16
CA LYS A 56 4.18 0.50 -18.15
C LYS A 56 2.74 0.49 -18.64
N LEU A 57 1.77 0.69 -17.75
CA LEU A 57 0.36 0.74 -18.10
C LEU A 57 0.08 1.81 -19.15
N GLU A 58 0.65 3.00 -18.97
CA GLU A 58 0.57 4.12 -19.91
C GLU A 58 1.23 3.79 -21.25
N GLN A 59 2.39 3.13 -21.22
CA GLN A 59 3.09 2.72 -22.44
C GLN A 59 2.26 1.76 -23.29
N VAL A 60 1.50 0.84 -22.68
CA VAL A 60 0.87 -0.27 -23.41
C VAL A 60 -0.65 -0.13 -23.60
N LEU A 61 -1.34 0.60 -22.73
CA LEU A 61 -2.79 0.87 -22.81
C LEU A 61 -3.14 2.36 -22.99
N GLY A 62 -2.16 3.26 -22.90
CA GLY A 62 -2.37 4.70 -23.00
C GLY A 62 -2.58 5.38 -21.65
N ALA A 63 -2.40 6.71 -21.64
CA ALA A 63 -2.43 7.54 -20.43
C ALA A 63 -3.76 7.49 -19.67
N GLU A 64 -4.88 7.34 -20.39
CA GLU A 64 -6.23 7.34 -19.80
C GLU A 64 -6.43 6.17 -18.82
N ALA A 65 -5.85 5.00 -19.09
CA ALA A 65 -5.98 3.84 -18.22
C ALA A 65 -5.34 4.08 -16.85
N ALA A 66 -4.14 4.65 -16.83
CA ALA A 66 -3.46 5.01 -15.58
C ALA A 66 -4.10 6.24 -14.91
N GLN A 67 -4.58 7.21 -15.68
CA GLN A 67 -5.22 8.41 -15.15
C GLN A 67 -6.53 8.08 -14.41
N LYS A 68 -7.37 7.22 -15.00
CA LYS A 68 -8.60 6.76 -14.34
C LYS A 68 -8.30 6.06 -13.01
N ASP A 69 -7.27 5.21 -12.99
CA ASP A 69 -6.86 4.50 -11.79
C ASP A 69 -6.32 5.47 -10.71
N ARG A 70 -5.50 6.47 -11.09
CA ARG A 70 -5.05 7.55 -10.19
C ARG A 70 -6.21 8.30 -9.55
N GLU A 71 -7.20 8.69 -10.34
CA GLU A 71 -8.37 9.45 -9.87
C GLU A 71 -9.19 8.64 -8.87
N LEU A 72 -9.35 7.33 -9.10
CA LEU A 72 -10.07 6.45 -8.17
C LEU A 72 -9.31 6.18 -6.87
N PHE A 73 -7.97 6.17 -6.90
CA PHE A 73 -7.16 6.01 -5.69
C PHE A 73 -6.95 7.32 -4.91
N LEU A 74 -7.26 8.48 -5.49
CA LEU A 74 -7.05 9.77 -4.83
C LEU A 74 -7.82 9.90 -3.50
N PRO A 75 -9.14 9.59 -3.43
CA PRO A 75 -9.86 9.64 -2.16
C PRO A 75 -9.29 8.69 -1.10
N ALA A 76 -8.87 7.48 -1.50
CA ALA A 76 -8.24 6.52 -0.60
C ALA A 76 -6.88 7.02 -0.09
N LYS A 77 -6.11 7.72 -0.94
CA LYS A 77 -4.84 8.34 -0.56
C LYS A 77 -5.04 9.45 0.49
N ASP A 78 -6.06 10.27 0.33
CA ASP A 78 -6.38 11.34 1.28
C ASP A 78 -6.86 10.78 2.63
N LEU A 79 -7.71 9.74 2.60
CA LEU A 79 -8.17 9.04 3.80
C LEU A 79 -7.04 8.30 4.54
N LEU A 80 -6.05 7.76 3.82
CA LEU A 80 -4.85 7.18 4.45
C LEU A 80 -4.05 8.22 5.24
N LYS A 81 -3.87 9.41 4.68
CA LYS A 81 -3.18 10.51 5.38
C LYS A 81 -3.95 10.95 6.61
N GLU A 82 -5.28 10.93 6.55
CA GLU A 82 -6.11 11.21 7.72
C GLU A 82 -5.95 10.11 8.79
N LEU A 83 -5.99 8.84 8.38
CA LEU A 83 -5.76 7.71 9.27
C LEU A 83 -4.38 7.76 9.96
N ASP A 84 -3.34 8.19 9.24
CA ASP A 84 -2.00 8.37 9.82
C ASP A 84 -1.97 9.40 10.95
N LYS A 85 -2.73 10.50 10.83
CA LYS A 85 -2.81 11.51 11.90
C LYS A 85 -3.36 10.91 13.19
N TYR A 86 -4.40 10.08 13.10
CA TYR A 86 -5.00 9.46 14.30
C TYR A 86 -4.04 8.51 15.01
N VAL A 87 -3.17 7.83 14.27
CA VAL A 87 -2.13 6.96 14.85
C VAL A 87 -0.99 7.77 15.45
N ASP A 88 -0.50 8.78 14.73
CA ASP A 88 0.65 9.59 15.14
C ASP A 88 0.32 10.49 16.35
N GLU A 89 -0.84 11.16 16.34
CA GLU A 89 -1.28 12.03 17.44
C GLU A 89 -1.51 11.23 18.73
N TYR A 90 -2.09 10.03 18.63
CA TYR A 90 -2.33 9.19 19.80
C TYR A 90 -1.02 8.63 20.37
N SER A 91 -0.11 8.16 19.51
CA SER A 91 1.21 7.67 19.93
C SER A 91 2.04 8.76 20.61
N ALA A 92 1.97 9.99 20.09
CA ALA A 92 2.63 11.14 20.71
C ALA A 92 2.01 11.51 22.07
N ALA A 93 0.69 11.38 22.21
CA ALA A 93 -0.03 11.68 23.46
C ALA A 93 0.23 10.64 24.56
N THR A 94 0.43 9.37 24.21
CA THR A 94 0.67 8.29 25.18
C THR A 94 2.14 8.13 25.60
N ASN A 95 3.08 8.83 24.94
CA ASN A 95 4.52 8.64 25.14
C ASN A 95 4.96 7.17 24.96
N GLU A 96 4.17 6.37 24.25
CA GLU A 96 4.44 4.95 24.05
C GLU A 96 5.47 4.75 22.94
N LEU A 97 6.66 4.32 23.35
CA LEU A 97 7.62 3.65 22.47
C LEU A 97 7.22 2.18 22.33
N SER A 98 6.03 1.91 21.82
CA SER A 98 5.54 0.56 21.56
C SER A 98 5.94 0.10 20.15
N GLU A 99 6.25 -1.19 20.00
CA GLU A 99 6.46 -1.84 18.69
C GLU A 99 5.23 -1.70 17.78
N TYR A 100 4.04 -1.58 18.38
CA TYR A 100 2.80 -1.27 17.66
C TYR A 100 2.21 0.01 18.25
N PRO A 101 2.22 1.12 17.50
CA PRO A 101 1.62 2.35 17.97
C PRO A 101 0.14 2.09 18.26
N THR A 102 -0.25 2.36 19.49
CA THR A 102 -1.64 2.28 19.93
C THR A 102 -2.46 3.29 19.12
N VAL A 103 -3.68 2.90 18.79
CA VAL A 103 -4.53 3.68 17.91
C VAL A 103 -5.71 4.22 18.72
N ASN A 104 -6.09 5.48 18.46
CA ASN A 104 -7.37 5.98 18.94
C ASN A 104 -8.50 5.32 18.15
N ASN A 105 -8.92 4.11 18.53
CA ASN A 105 -9.91 3.32 17.80
C ASN A 105 -11.25 4.05 17.62
N ALA A 106 -11.63 4.92 18.55
CA ALA A 106 -12.85 5.72 18.41
C ALA A 106 -12.79 6.70 17.21
N ALA A 107 -11.60 7.17 16.83
CA ALA A 107 -11.38 8.02 15.67
C ALA A 107 -10.91 7.25 14.43
N ALA A 108 -10.14 6.17 14.63
CA ALA A 108 -9.57 5.38 13.55
C ALA A 108 -10.57 4.43 12.89
N ASP A 109 -11.52 3.85 13.64
CA ASP A 109 -12.44 2.87 13.06
C ASP A 109 -13.32 3.47 11.94
N PRO A 110 -13.92 4.67 12.12
CA PRO A 110 -14.61 5.34 11.02
C PRO A 110 -13.69 5.64 9.83
N ALA A 111 -12.43 6.00 10.08
CA ALA A 111 -11.46 6.29 9.04
C ALA A 111 -11.06 5.03 8.25
N VAL A 112 -10.90 3.88 8.92
CA VAL A 112 -10.65 2.59 8.26
C VAL A 112 -11.84 2.17 7.39
N GLU A 113 -13.07 2.33 7.88
CA GLU A 113 -14.29 2.03 7.11
C GLU A 113 -14.42 2.93 5.89
N ASN A 114 -14.19 4.24 6.04
CA ASN A 114 -14.21 5.20 4.92
C ASN A 114 -13.13 4.88 3.89
N LEU A 115 -11.91 4.56 4.36
CA LEU A 115 -10.81 4.16 3.49
C LEU A 115 -11.17 2.90 2.69
N TRP A 116 -11.71 1.88 3.35
CA TRP A 116 -12.16 0.67 2.68
C TRP A 116 -13.26 0.93 1.65
N ALA A 117 -14.23 1.78 1.96
CA ALA A 117 -15.27 2.18 1.02
C ALA A 117 -14.69 2.88 -0.22
N ALA A 118 -13.69 3.75 -0.05
CA ALA A 118 -13.00 4.42 -1.15
C ALA A 118 -12.12 3.48 -1.99
N LEU A 119 -11.52 2.45 -1.39
CA LEU A 119 -10.64 1.49 -2.07
C LEU A 119 -11.39 0.55 -3.01
N GLN A 120 -12.57 0.08 -2.62
CA GLN A 120 -13.33 -0.92 -3.37
C GLN A 120 -13.53 -0.60 -4.87
N PRO A 121 -14.01 0.61 -5.26
CA PRO A 121 -14.14 0.93 -6.68
C PRO A 121 -12.79 0.96 -7.42
N ALA A 122 -11.72 1.40 -6.76
CA ALA A 122 -10.39 1.48 -7.35
C ALA A 122 -9.78 0.07 -7.56
N LEU A 123 -9.91 -0.83 -6.58
CA LEU A 123 -9.49 -2.23 -6.71
C LEU A 123 -10.25 -2.94 -7.84
N LYS A 124 -11.56 -2.74 -7.92
CA LYS A 124 -12.41 -3.31 -8.97
C LYS A 124 -12.01 -2.81 -10.36
N GLN A 125 -11.80 -1.50 -10.52
CA GLN A 125 -11.34 -0.93 -11.79
C GLN A 125 -9.98 -1.51 -12.19
N SER A 126 -9.05 -1.65 -11.24
CA SER A 126 -7.75 -2.26 -11.48
C SER A 126 -7.91 -3.71 -11.94
N GLU A 127 -8.77 -4.51 -11.31
CA GLU A 127 -9.08 -5.89 -11.68
C GLU A 127 -9.61 -6.03 -13.11
N GLU A 128 -10.42 -5.08 -13.57
CA GLU A 128 -10.96 -5.06 -14.93
C GLU A 128 -9.87 -4.72 -15.97
N VAL A 129 -8.87 -3.93 -15.61
CA VAL A 129 -7.79 -3.48 -16.52
C VAL A 129 -6.64 -4.48 -16.62
N LEU A 130 -6.32 -5.17 -15.52
CA LEU A 130 -5.17 -6.08 -15.43
C LEU A 130 -5.10 -7.14 -16.54
N PRO A 131 -6.20 -7.81 -16.96
CA PRO A 131 -6.14 -8.77 -18.07
C PRO A 131 -5.66 -8.15 -19.39
N SER A 132 -6.15 -6.94 -19.70
CA SER A 132 -5.76 -6.21 -20.91
C SER A 132 -4.32 -5.72 -20.81
N PHE A 133 -3.90 -5.30 -19.62
CA PHE A 133 -2.52 -4.90 -19.35
C PHE A 133 -1.57 -6.07 -19.57
N GLU A 134 -1.84 -7.22 -18.95
CA GLU A 134 -1.03 -8.44 -19.07
C GLU A 134 -0.90 -8.90 -20.52
N ALA A 135 -2.02 -8.90 -21.28
CA ALA A 135 -2.05 -9.35 -22.67
C ALA A 135 -1.18 -8.48 -23.61
N LYS A 136 -0.83 -7.26 -23.20
CA LYS A 136 0.02 -6.34 -23.97
C LYS A 136 1.51 -6.41 -23.59
N LEU A 137 1.83 -7.08 -22.48
CA LEU A 137 3.22 -7.27 -22.06
C LEU A 137 3.85 -8.45 -22.78
N THR A 138 5.14 -8.33 -23.09
CA THR A 138 5.92 -9.53 -23.37
C THR A 138 6.13 -10.31 -22.07
N LYS A 139 6.44 -11.61 -22.19
CA LYS A 139 6.75 -12.44 -21.02
C LYS A 139 7.86 -11.84 -20.16
N ASP A 140 8.92 -11.32 -20.79
CA ASP A 140 10.05 -10.73 -20.08
C ASP A 140 9.67 -9.43 -19.37
N GLN A 141 8.87 -8.56 -20.00
CA GLN A 141 8.36 -7.35 -19.38
C GLN A 141 7.47 -7.66 -18.16
N SER A 142 6.60 -8.66 -18.28
CA SER A 142 5.75 -9.10 -17.18
C SER A 142 6.57 -9.69 -16.03
N ASN A 143 7.60 -10.49 -16.33
CA ASN A 143 8.50 -11.05 -15.32
C ASN A 143 9.32 -9.97 -14.60
N GLN A 144 9.88 -9.00 -15.32
CA GLN A 144 10.64 -7.90 -14.70
C GLN A 144 9.76 -7.09 -13.74
N LEU A 145 8.54 -6.76 -14.16
CA LEU A 145 7.59 -6.04 -13.31
C LEU A 145 7.16 -6.88 -12.11
N PHE A 146 6.96 -8.19 -12.31
CA PHE A 146 6.70 -9.13 -11.24
C PHE A 146 7.83 -9.12 -10.20
N GLU A 147 9.08 -9.26 -10.62
CA GLU A 147 10.24 -9.31 -9.71
C GLU A 147 10.38 -8.03 -8.89
N ILE A 148 10.22 -6.87 -9.54
CA ILE A 148 10.29 -5.58 -8.86
C ILE A 148 9.13 -5.46 -7.85
N TYR A 149 7.89 -5.67 -8.30
CA TYR A 149 6.72 -5.45 -7.47
C TYR A 149 6.62 -6.46 -6.31
N ASP A 150 6.90 -7.74 -6.58
CA ASP A 150 6.89 -8.79 -5.55
C ASP A 150 8.09 -8.68 -4.60
N GLY A 151 9.25 -8.27 -5.09
CA GLY A 151 10.42 -7.98 -4.26
C GLY A 151 10.13 -6.87 -3.25
N MET A 152 9.46 -5.80 -3.69
CA MET A 152 9.02 -4.72 -2.80
C MET A 152 8.01 -5.21 -1.76
N ARG A 153 7.00 -5.98 -2.19
CA ARG A 153 6.01 -6.62 -1.32
C ARG A 153 6.68 -7.46 -0.22
N THR A 154 7.63 -8.28 -0.61
CA THR A 154 8.33 -9.22 0.27
C THR A 154 9.25 -8.51 1.25
N MET A 155 10.06 -7.54 0.79
CA MET A 155 10.92 -6.75 1.67
C MET A 155 10.12 -6.04 2.77
N TRP A 156 8.93 -5.56 2.44
CA TRP A 156 8.10 -4.90 3.43
C TRP A 156 7.51 -5.89 4.44
N ALA A 157 7.02 -7.05 4.00
CA ALA A 157 6.59 -8.12 4.90
C ALA A 157 7.69 -8.54 5.90
N MET A 158 8.95 -8.61 5.45
CA MET A 158 10.11 -8.90 6.31
C MET A 158 10.41 -7.78 7.31
N ASN A 159 10.24 -6.52 6.93
CA ASN A 159 10.46 -5.36 7.83
C ASN A 159 9.37 -5.16 8.89
N ILE A 160 8.23 -5.86 8.80
CA ILE A 160 7.22 -5.86 9.87
C ILE A 160 7.37 -7.10 10.75
N ALA A 161 7.80 -8.23 10.18
CA ALA A 161 7.89 -9.50 10.88
C ALA A 161 9.12 -9.64 11.80
N MET A 162 10.07 -8.68 11.78
CA MET A 162 11.29 -8.74 12.59
C MET A 162 11.22 -7.84 13.84
N PRO A 163 11.25 -8.41 15.06
CA PRO A 163 11.36 -7.66 16.30
C PRO A 163 12.61 -6.77 16.30
N GLY A 164 12.44 -5.45 16.39
CA GLY A 164 13.54 -4.47 16.41
C GLY A 164 13.95 -3.86 15.05
N SER A 165 13.26 -4.20 13.95
CA SER A 165 13.56 -3.66 12.60
C SER A 165 13.10 -2.20 12.37
N GLN A 166 12.44 -1.57 13.34
CA GLN A 166 11.89 -0.21 13.22
C GLN A 166 12.91 0.93 13.16
N ARG A 167 14.22 0.65 13.26
CA ARG A 167 15.25 1.70 13.08
C ARG A 167 15.54 2.03 11.61
N THR A 168 14.95 1.31 10.65
CA THR A 168 15.25 1.49 9.22
C THR A 168 14.01 1.49 8.32
N HIS A 169 12.88 2.04 8.78
CA HIS A 169 11.81 2.35 7.83
C HIS A 169 12.30 3.41 6.84
N LEU A 170 12.19 3.13 5.53
CA LEU A 170 12.48 4.12 4.49
C LEU A 170 11.61 5.38 4.66
N PHE A 171 10.42 5.23 5.26
CA PHE A 171 9.47 6.29 5.55
C PHE A 171 9.04 6.20 7.01
N LYS A 172 8.90 7.35 7.70
CA LYS A 172 8.53 7.39 9.12
C LYS A 172 7.10 6.91 9.39
N ASN A 173 6.18 7.12 8.45
CA ASN A 173 4.78 6.68 8.48
C ASN A 173 4.27 6.46 7.04
N ALA A 174 3.04 5.94 6.90
CA ALA A 174 2.44 5.67 5.59
C ALA A 174 2.21 6.96 4.78
N GLY A 175 1.86 8.06 5.44
CA GLY A 175 1.64 9.36 4.83
C GLY A 175 2.90 9.92 4.19
N ALA A 176 4.05 9.78 4.84
CA ALA A 176 5.34 10.17 4.30
C ALA A 176 5.66 9.43 2.99
N LEU A 177 5.37 8.13 2.91
CA LEU A 177 5.51 7.38 1.65
C LEU A 177 4.60 7.97 0.55
N LEU A 178 3.35 8.28 0.89
CA LEU A 178 2.36 8.81 -0.06
C LEU A 178 2.66 10.24 -0.52
N ASP A 179 3.30 11.04 0.32
CA ASP A 179 3.68 12.43 0.04
C ASP A 179 5.06 12.56 -0.61
N THR A 180 5.88 11.51 -0.57
CA THR A 180 7.18 11.53 -1.22
C THR A 180 6.99 11.67 -2.74
N PRO A 181 7.65 12.64 -3.39
CA PRO A 181 7.62 12.78 -4.85
C PRO A 181 8.05 11.48 -5.54
N VAL A 182 7.40 11.16 -6.66
CA VAL A 182 7.66 9.93 -7.42
C VAL A 182 9.13 9.84 -7.85
N ASP A 183 9.75 10.97 -8.19
CA ASP A 183 11.17 11.03 -8.59
C ASP A 183 12.11 10.68 -7.43
N GLU A 184 11.80 11.14 -6.20
CA GLU A 184 12.56 10.82 -5.00
C GLU A 184 12.41 9.35 -4.62
N LEU A 185 11.18 8.82 -4.69
CA LEU A 185 10.91 7.40 -4.52
C LEU A 185 11.72 6.58 -5.53
N SER A 186 11.66 6.93 -6.82
CA SER A 186 12.39 6.25 -7.89
C SER A 186 13.91 6.28 -7.66
N ALA A 187 14.47 7.41 -7.24
CA ALA A 187 15.88 7.55 -6.91
C ALA A 187 16.29 6.67 -5.72
N MET A 188 15.47 6.61 -4.66
CA MET A 188 15.71 5.70 -3.52
C MET A 188 15.74 4.25 -3.98
N PHE A 189 14.82 3.85 -4.88
CA PHE A 189 14.78 2.48 -5.38
C PHE A 189 15.99 2.14 -6.26
N LYS A 190 16.36 3.00 -7.21
CA LYS A 190 17.55 2.81 -8.06
C LYS A 190 18.84 2.72 -7.26
N SER A 191 18.96 3.47 -6.17
CA SER A 191 20.15 3.41 -5.29
C SER A 191 20.30 2.07 -4.55
N ARG A 192 19.17 1.37 -4.32
CA ARG A 192 19.12 0.13 -3.55
C ARG A 192 19.06 -1.12 -4.42
N PHE A 193 18.61 -0.98 -5.66
CA PHE A 193 18.57 -2.00 -6.70
C PHE A 193 19.26 -1.44 -7.96
N PRO A 194 20.60 -1.38 -7.98
CA PRO A 194 21.31 -1.00 -9.19
C PRO A 194 20.96 -1.98 -10.31
N GLU A 195 20.70 -1.45 -11.50
CA GLU A 195 20.62 -2.27 -12.72
C GLU A 195 22.04 -2.83 -12.97
N GLU A 196 22.20 -4.16 -12.93
CA GLU A 196 23.42 -4.84 -13.41
C GLU A 196 23.56 -4.73 -14.92
#